data_AF-A0A953ZI81-F1
#
_entry.id   AF-A0A953ZI81-F1
#
_cell.length_a   1.000
_cell.length_b   1.000
_cell.length_c   1.000
_cell.angle_alpha   90.00
_cell.angle_beta   90.00
_cell.angle_gamma   90.00
#
_symmetry.space_group_name_H-M   'P 1'
#
loop_
_entity.id
_entity.type
_entity.pdbx_description
1 polymer ?
#
loop_
_entity_poly.entity_id
_entity_poly.type
_entity_poly.pdbx_seq_one_letter_code
_entity_poly.pdbx_strand_id
1 'polypeptide(L)'
;MTEALDLLAIGAHPDDAEMTSGGWICLAGQQGYRTGVLHLTKGEMGTHGTSEERVAEATEAARIMGCSVIEFAGMLDGRVSDDFDSVALVVNL
;
A
#
# COMPACT_ATOMS: atom_id res chain seq x y z
N MET A 1 18.51 12.28 3.04
CA MET A 1 17.78 11.50 4.05
C MET A 1 16.38 11.34 3.53
N THR A 2 15.90 10.13 3.33
CA THR A 2 14.46 9.91 3.13
C THR A 2 13.78 10.34 4.43
N GLU A 3 12.95 11.38 4.40
CA GLU A 3 12.27 11.80 5.64
C GLU A 3 11.18 10.79 5.99
N ALA A 4 10.92 10.63 7.28
CA ALA A 4 9.93 9.69 7.79
C ALA A 4 8.51 10.01 7.25
N LEU A 5 7.68 8.98 7.14
CA LEU A 5 6.24 9.17 6.94
C LEU A 5 5.58 9.49 8.29
N ASP A 6 4.61 10.40 8.28
CA ASP A 6 3.77 10.70 9.44
C ASP A 6 2.63 9.67 9.57
N LEU A 7 2.20 9.11 8.44
CA LEU A 7 1.14 8.11 8.35
C LEU A 7 1.49 7.06 7.29
N LEU A 8 1.46 5.79 7.68
CA LEU A 8 1.59 4.64 6.77
C LEU A 8 0.33 3.77 6.92
N ALA A 9 -0.38 3.55 5.82
CA ALA A 9 -1.44 2.55 5.74
C ALA A 9 -0.88 1.26 5.15
N ILE A 10 -1.13 0.12 5.79
CA ILE A 10 -0.71 -1.19 5.30
C ILE A 10 -1.96 -2.00 4.97
N GLY A 11 -2.09 -2.41 3.72
CA GLY A 11 -3.19 -3.25 3.21
C GLY A 11 -2.64 -4.56 2.66
N ALA A 12 -3.44 -5.63 2.67
CA ALA A 12 -2.99 -6.90 2.11
C ALA A 12 -2.91 -6.84 0.58
N HIS A 13 -3.88 -6.18 -0.06
CA HIS A 13 -4.02 -6.07 -1.50
C HIS A 13 -4.09 -4.59 -1.93
N PRO A 14 -3.86 -4.27 -3.22
CA PRO A 14 -4.37 -3.06 -3.86
C PRO A 14 -5.84 -2.88 -3.51
N ASP A 15 -6.32 -1.66 -3.25
CA ASP A 15 -7.69 -1.27 -2.86
C ASP A 15 -8.05 -1.33 -1.35
N ASP A 16 -7.38 -2.16 -0.55
CA ASP A 16 -7.71 -2.31 0.87
C ASP A 16 -7.59 -0.97 1.63
N ALA A 17 -6.47 -0.27 1.44
CA ALA A 17 -6.17 0.98 2.14
C ALA A 17 -7.08 2.13 1.69
N GLU A 18 -7.37 2.19 0.40
CA GLU A 18 -8.29 3.14 -0.22
C GLU A 18 -9.70 2.98 0.36
N MET A 19 -10.17 1.73 0.45
CA MET A 19 -11.53 1.41 0.87
C MET A 19 -11.74 1.63 2.37
N THR A 20 -10.76 1.26 3.21
CA THR A 20 -10.90 1.37 4.68
C THR A 20 -10.42 2.70 5.23
N SER A 21 -9.50 3.38 4.55
CA SER A 21 -8.75 4.50 5.12
C SER A 21 -8.45 5.64 4.13
N GLY A 22 -8.91 5.57 2.89
CA GLY A 22 -8.62 6.59 1.87
C GLY A 22 -9.04 7.99 2.28
N GLY A 23 -10.18 8.14 2.97
CA GLY A 23 -10.61 9.44 3.49
C GLY A 23 -9.64 10.05 4.52
N TRP A 24 -9.06 9.22 5.40
CA TRP A 24 -8.07 9.65 6.38
C TRP A 24 -6.73 9.99 5.72
N ILE A 25 -6.31 9.19 4.75
CA ILE A 25 -5.07 9.42 3.98
C ILE A 25 -5.16 10.76 3.24
N CYS A 26 -6.26 10.99 2.51
CA CYS A 26 -6.53 12.26 1.82
C CYS A 26 -6.52 13.46 2.78
N LEU A 27 -7.21 13.33 3.93
CA LEU A 27 -7.27 14.41 4.92
C LEU A 27 -5.88 14.73 5.50
N ALA A 28 -5.09 13.71 5.81
CA ALA A 28 -3.73 13.89 6.31
C ALA A 28 -2.83 14.56 5.25
N GLY A 29 -2.88 14.10 3.99
CA GLY A 29 -2.15 14.71 2.88
C GLY A 29 -2.52 16.18 2.67
N GLN A 30 -3.81 16.54 2.74
CA GLN A 30 -4.29 17.93 2.64
C GLN A 30 -3.78 18.82 3.79
N GLN A 31 -3.48 18.24 4.96
CA GLN A 31 -2.91 18.95 6.09
C GLN A 31 -1.37 19.05 6.01
N GLY A 32 -0.76 18.50 4.96
CA GLY A 32 0.69 18.55 4.73
C GLY A 32 1.48 17.42 5.39
N TYR A 33 0.80 16.40 5.92
CA TYR A 33 1.48 15.21 6.44
C TYR A 33 2.02 14.34 5.30
N ARG A 34 3.18 13.73 5.52
CA ARG A 34 3.78 12.75 4.61
C ARG A 34 3.09 11.41 4.78
N THR A 35 2.21 11.06 3.86
CA THR A 35 1.44 9.81 3.88
C THR A 35 2.05 8.77 2.94
N GLY A 36 1.86 7.49 3.24
CA GLY A 36 2.22 6.40 2.33
C GLY A 36 1.31 5.19 2.46
N VAL A 37 1.34 4.34 1.45
CA VAL A 37 0.60 3.07 1.41
C VAL A 37 1.59 1.94 1.09
N LEU A 38 1.50 0.86 1.85
CA LEU A 38 2.19 -0.40 1.59
C LEU A 38 1.15 -1.48 1.30
N HIS A 39 1.19 -2.06 0.10
CA HIS A 39 0.45 -3.27 -0.22
C HIS A 39 1.35 -4.48 0.04
N LEU A 40 0.88 -5.45 0.81
CA LEU A 40 1.68 -6.65 1.09
C LEU A 40 1.84 -7.54 -0.17
N THR A 41 0.81 -7.60 -1.00
CA THR A 41 0.73 -8.40 -2.22
C THR A 41 0.42 -7.50 -3.43
N LYS A 42 0.47 -8.07 -4.64
CA LYS A 42 -0.04 -7.38 -5.85
C LYS A 42 -1.50 -7.75 -6.16
N GLY A 43 -2.12 -8.56 -5.31
CA GLY A 43 -3.50 -9.00 -5.53
C GLY A 43 -3.64 -9.94 -6.73
N GLU A 44 -2.61 -10.73 -7.06
CA GLU A 44 -2.55 -11.57 -8.26
C GLU A 44 -3.49 -12.79 -8.23
N MET A 45 -4.13 -13.10 -7.09
CA MET A 45 -5.18 -14.13 -6.99
C MET A 45 -6.58 -13.54 -7.19
N GLY A 46 -6.69 -12.23 -7.48
CA GLY A 46 -7.93 -11.58 -7.87
C GLY A 46 -8.53 -12.18 -9.14
N THR A 47 -9.87 -12.13 -9.25
CA THR A 47 -10.61 -12.71 -10.39
C THR A 47 -10.74 -11.75 -11.58
N HIS A 48 -10.39 -10.48 -11.39
CA HIS A 48 -10.50 -9.42 -12.41
C HIS A 48 -9.20 -8.61 -12.46
N GLY A 49 -8.78 -8.28 -13.67
CA GLY A 49 -7.53 -7.57 -13.94
C GLY A 49 -6.28 -8.44 -13.78
N THR A 50 -5.16 -7.96 -14.31
CA THR A 50 -3.82 -8.54 -14.08
C THR A 50 -3.12 -7.86 -12.91
N SER A 51 -2.06 -8.49 -12.38
CA SER A 51 -1.25 -7.88 -11.32
C SER A 51 -0.65 -6.53 -11.73
N GLU A 52 -0.29 -6.38 -13.00
CA GLU A 52 0.25 -5.15 -13.58
C GLU A 52 -0.81 -4.05 -13.66
N GLU A 53 -2.04 -4.41 -14.06
CA GLU A 53 -3.17 -3.48 -14.09
C GLU A 53 -3.49 -3.00 -12.67
N ARG A 54 -3.57 -3.91 -11.70
CA ARG A 54 -3.84 -3.57 -10.29
C ARG A 54 -2.76 -2.67 -9.68
N VAL A 55 -1.48 -2.92 -9.99
CA VAL A 55 -0.37 -2.05 -9.55
C VAL A 55 -0.50 -0.65 -10.17
N ALA A 56 -0.86 -0.55 -11.45
CA ALA A 56 -1.06 0.73 -12.10
C ALA A 56 -2.25 1.51 -11.50
N GLU A 57 -3.37 0.82 -11.22
CA GLU A 57 -4.54 1.39 -10.56
C GLU A 57 -4.22 1.90 -9.15
N ALA A 58 -3.54 1.09 -8.33
CA ALA A 58 -3.13 1.50 -6.99
C ALA A 58 -2.15 2.69 -7.01
N THR A 59 -1.22 2.70 -7.97
CA THR A 59 -0.29 3.83 -8.15
C THR A 59 -1.03 5.12 -8.47
N GLU A 60 -2.04 5.06 -9.35
CA GLU A 60 -2.87 6.23 -9.66
C GLU A 60 -3.76 6.63 -8.48
N ALA A 61 -4.31 5.67 -7.74
CA ALA A 61 -5.08 5.94 -6.52
C ALA A 61 -4.23 6.66 -5.47
N ALA A 62 -3.01 6.19 -5.21
CA ALA A 62 -2.06 6.84 -4.31
C ALA A 62 -1.72 8.27 -4.74
N ARG A 63 -1.55 8.50 -6.06
CA ARG A 63 -1.36 9.85 -6.62
C ARG A 63 -2.57 10.76 -6.36
N ILE A 64 -3.79 10.26 -6.54
CA ILE A 64 -5.03 11.00 -6.28
C ILE A 64 -5.20 11.31 -4.79
N MET A 65 -4.87 10.36 -3.91
CA MET A 65 -4.94 10.54 -2.46
C MET A 65 -3.84 11.47 -1.90
N GLY A 66 -2.83 11.82 -2.70
CA GLY A 66 -1.72 12.66 -2.30
C GLY A 66 -0.65 11.92 -1.48
N CYS A 67 -0.52 10.61 -1.64
CA CYS A 67 0.52 9.83 -1.01
C CYS A 67 1.92 10.24 -1.49
N SER A 68 2.88 10.31 -0.58
CA SER A 68 4.29 10.53 -0.88
C SER A 68 4.99 9.26 -1.36
N VAL A 69 4.51 8.10 -0.94
CA VAL A 69 5.09 6.79 -1.23
C VAL A 69 3.97 5.75 -1.44
N ILE A 70 4.16 4.88 -2.43
CA ILE A 70 3.42 3.63 -2.59
C ILE A 70 4.44 2.51 -2.81
N GLU A 71 4.32 1.42 -2.06
CA GLU A 71 5.21 0.26 -2.17
C GLU A 71 4.42 -1.05 -2.17
N PHE A 72 5.07 -2.09 -2.72
CA PHE A 72 4.54 -3.45 -2.75
C PHE A 72 5.56 -4.39 -2.11
N ALA A 73 5.20 -5.05 -1.01
CA ALA A 73 6.13 -5.89 -0.28
C ALA A 73 6.54 -7.13 -1.09
N GLY A 74 5.64 -7.64 -1.95
CA GLY A 74 5.91 -8.79 -2.82
C GLY A 74 5.63 -10.14 -2.15
N MET A 75 4.79 -10.16 -1.11
CA MET A 75 4.21 -11.38 -0.57
C MET A 75 3.26 -12.01 -1.59
N LEU A 76 3.09 -13.33 -1.50
CA LEU A 76 2.15 -14.07 -2.35
C LEU A 76 0.70 -13.83 -1.89
N ASP A 77 -0.15 -13.46 -2.83
CA ASP A 77 -1.58 -13.28 -2.59
C ASP A 77 -2.24 -14.59 -2.13
N GLY A 78 -3.15 -14.47 -1.16
CA GLY A 78 -3.78 -15.58 -0.45
C GLY A 78 -2.84 -16.35 0.49
N ARG A 79 -1.59 -15.91 0.66
CA ARG A 79 -0.57 -16.55 1.52
C ARG A 79 0.22 -15.59 2.40
N VAL A 80 -0.33 -14.42 2.72
CA VAL A 80 0.24 -13.54 3.75
C VAL A 80 0.31 -14.30 5.09
N SER A 81 1.50 -14.39 5.67
CA SER A 81 1.79 -15.12 6.91
C SER A 81 2.42 -14.20 7.97
N ASP A 82 2.31 -14.59 9.23
CA ASP A 82 2.94 -13.93 10.39
C ASP A 82 4.31 -14.57 10.74
N ASP A 83 5.02 -15.07 9.73
CA ASP A 83 6.36 -15.64 9.90
C ASP A 83 7.46 -14.57 9.93
N PHE A 84 8.66 -14.99 10.34
CA PHE A 84 9.79 -14.08 10.48
C PHE A 84 10.18 -13.43 9.14
N ASP A 85 10.11 -14.17 8.04
CA ASP A 85 10.49 -13.67 6.72
C ASP A 85 9.53 -12.56 6.25
N SER A 86 8.22 -12.76 6.44
CA SER A 86 7.19 -11.77 6.13
C SER A 86 7.31 -10.53 7.00
N VAL A 87 7.58 -10.69 8.31
CA VAL A 87 7.82 -9.55 9.21
C VAL A 87 9.10 -8.81 8.82
N ALA A 88 10.18 -9.53 8.52
CA ALA A 88 11.45 -8.93 8.12
C ALA A 88 11.32 -8.13 6.81
N LEU A 89 10.50 -8.59 5.86
CA LEU A 89 10.20 -7.87 4.63
C LEU A 89 9.59 -6.49 4.93
N VAL A 90 8.57 -6.43 5.79
CA VAL A 90 7.89 -5.17 6.16
C VAL A 90 8.80 -4.24 6.96
N VAL A 91 9.63 -4.79 7.84
CA VAL A 91 10.55 -3.99 8.69
C VAL A 91 11.68 -3.35 7.88
N ASN A 92 12.10 -3.94 6.76
CA ASN A 92 13.26 -3.50 5.98
C ASN A 92 12.90 -2.67 4.72
N LEU A 93 11.61 -2.42 4.46
CA LEU A 93 11.13 -1.49 3.44
C LEU A 93 11.22 -0.05 3.93
#